data_AF-R7LHN5-F1
#
_entry.id   AF-R7LHN5-F1
#
_cell.length_a   1.000
_cell.length_b   1.000
_cell.length_c   1.000
_cell.angle_alpha   90.00
_cell.angle_beta   90.00
_cell.angle_gamma   90.00
#
_symmetry.space_group_name_H-M   'P 1'
#
loop_
_entity.id
_entity.type
_entity.pdbx_description
1 polymer ?
#
loop_
_entity_poly.entity_id
_entity_poly.type
_entity_poly.pdbx_seq_one_letter_code
_entity_poly.pdbx_strand_id
1 'polypeptide(L)'
;MSKTRKKKRRVGRFATITTCISTTLVLVLLGTVVLFVSIGTNFSRQIRQELTIEVLLNDSVTNEQMLATQAKLRQAPYARLVDYISKERGTREMNAALQGDLETDFLGGSPIPAEFEVYLKADYANLDSIAHYEPSVRALPGVTDVIYPRDVMGNLDRTIPIVGAVLLVVAGLLTLVSFSLINNIVRMNIYANRYSIHTMKLVGASWGFIRRPFIWQAFRIGLFAAILAGGLLGGTLYYLQFGTGEGDIYLNQLVTPEVWIATMGVIFVCGILITIWCAYISVNRQLNLRTADVYLK
;
A
#
# COMPACT_ATOMS: atom_id res chain seq x y z
N MET A 1 18.93 27.70 -43.53
CA MET A 1 18.98 26.32 -42.95
C MET A 1 19.03 26.24 -41.41
N SER A 2 19.27 27.32 -40.63
CA SER A 2 19.38 27.22 -39.15
C SER A 2 18.03 27.20 -38.40
N LYS A 3 16.99 27.88 -38.91
CA LYS A 3 15.66 27.97 -38.27
C LYS A 3 14.93 26.61 -38.22
N THR A 4 15.02 25.80 -39.29
CA THR A 4 14.44 24.45 -39.36
C THR A 4 15.11 23.45 -38.43
N ARG A 5 16.45 23.51 -38.27
CA ARG A 5 17.19 22.71 -37.28
C ARG A 5 16.80 23.05 -35.83
N LYS A 6 16.62 24.35 -35.51
CA LYS A 6 16.15 24.80 -34.18
C LYS A 6 14.72 24.32 -33.89
N LYS A 7 13.80 24.39 -34.86
CA LYS A 7 12.41 23.94 -34.70
C LYS A 7 12.31 22.42 -34.48
N LYS A 8 13.09 21.62 -35.23
CA LYS A 8 13.13 20.14 -35.09
C LYS A 8 13.72 19.68 -33.75
N ARG A 9 14.73 20.38 -33.21
CA ARG A 9 15.28 20.13 -31.86
C ARG A 9 14.31 20.51 -30.73
N ARG A 10 13.48 21.56 -30.90
CA ARG A 10 12.47 21.95 -29.90
C ARG A 10 11.38 20.90 -29.75
N VAL A 11 10.80 20.41 -30.85
CA VAL A 11 9.67 19.45 -30.80
C VAL A 11 10.07 18.12 -30.14
N GLY A 12 11.26 17.58 -30.43
CA GLY A 12 11.75 16.36 -29.78
C GLY A 12 12.07 16.52 -28.29
N ARG A 13 12.57 17.70 -27.87
CA ARG A 13 12.79 18.01 -26.44
C ARG A 13 11.48 18.15 -25.68
N PHE A 14 10.48 18.83 -26.25
CA PHE A 14 9.16 18.96 -25.62
C PHE A 14 8.50 17.59 -25.39
N ALA A 15 8.52 16.71 -26.40
CA ALA A 15 7.96 15.37 -26.23
C ALA A 15 8.68 14.56 -25.14
N THR A 16 10.02 14.65 -25.10
CA THR A 16 10.82 13.96 -24.06
C THR A 16 10.46 14.47 -22.66
N ILE A 17 10.26 15.79 -22.50
CA ILE A 17 9.88 16.40 -21.23
C ILE A 17 8.46 15.96 -20.81
N THR A 18 7.47 16.01 -21.71
CA THR A 18 6.10 15.60 -21.37
C THR A 18 6.02 14.12 -21.00
N THR A 19 6.81 13.27 -21.64
CA THR A 19 6.89 11.85 -21.28
C THR A 19 7.59 11.63 -19.96
N CYS A 20 8.64 12.40 -19.66
CA CYS A 20 9.29 12.38 -18.36
C CYS A 20 8.29 12.74 -17.26
N ILE A 21 7.58 13.86 -17.40
CA ILE A 21 6.55 14.31 -16.44
C ILE A 21 5.43 13.27 -16.27
N SER A 22 4.90 12.74 -17.37
CA SER A 22 3.86 11.68 -17.33
C SER A 22 4.35 10.44 -16.60
N THR A 23 5.59 10.02 -16.86
CA THR A 23 6.20 8.86 -16.20
C THR A 23 6.44 9.14 -14.72
N THR A 24 6.89 10.35 -14.36
CA THR A 24 7.01 10.77 -12.96
C THR A 24 5.66 10.68 -12.26
N LEU A 25 4.57 11.14 -12.89
CA LEU A 25 3.23 11.06 -12.31
C LEU A 25 2.77 9.61 -12.06
N VAL A 26 3.04 8.69 -13.00
CA VAL A 26 2.80 7.25 -12.80
C VAL A 26 3.56 6.73 -11.58
N LEU A 27 4.85 7.07 -11.47
CA LEU A 27 5.70 6.58 -10.39
C LEU A 27 5.37 7.19 -9.03
N VAL A 28 4.98 8.47 -9.01
CA VAL A 28 4.43 9.11 -7.81
C VAL A 28 3.19 8.36 -7.38
N LEU A 29 2.24 8.08 -8.28
CA LEU A 29 1.02 7.39 -7.91
C LEU A 29 1.28 5.95 -7.43
N LEU A 30 2.17 5.21 -8.09
CA LEU A 30 2.59 3.88 -7.62
C LEU A 30 3.28 3.94 -6.24
N GLY A 31 4.15 4.92 -6.01
CA GLY A 31 4.77 5.14 -4.70
C GLY A 31 3.73 5.49 -3.64
N THR A 32 2.75 6.33 -3.97
CA THR A 32 1.64 6.67 -3.08
C THR A 32 0.78 5.45 -2.74
N VAL A 33 0.53 4.54 -3.67
CA VAL A 33 -0.18 3.26 -3.39
C VAL A 33 0.58 2.48 -2.32
N VAL A 34 1.89 2.28 -2.51
CA VAL A 34 2.73 1.53 -1.56
C VAL A 34 2.74 2.20 -0.20
N LEU A 35 2.87 3.53 -0.15
CA LEU A 35 2.83 4.29 1.09
C LEU A 35 1.48 4.16 1.79
N PHE A 36 0.39 4.38 1.06
CA PHE A 36 -0.96 4.33 1.61
C PHE A 36 -1.27 2.95 2.20
N VAL A 37 -0.96 1.88 1.46
CA VAL A 37 -1.17 0.51 1.94
C VAL A 37 -0.28 0.23 3.16
N SER A 38 1.00 0.60 3.11
CA SER A 38 1.92 0.33 4.23
C SER A 38 1.52 1.08 5.50
N ILE A 39 1.26 2.39 5.39
CA ILE A 39 0.79 3.22 6.51
C ILE A 39 -0.56 2.69 7.01
N GLY A 40 -1.49 2.37 6.11
CA GLY A 40 -2.78 1.78 6.47
C GLY A 40 -2.64 0.49 7.25
N THR A 41 -1.73 -0.41 6.84
CA THR A 41 -1.49 -1.67 7.56
C THR A 41 -0.82 -1.46 8.92
N ASN A 42 0.12 -0.53 9.04
CA ASN A 42 0.74 -0.20 10.33
C ASN A 42 -0.26 0.46 11.28
N PHE A 43 -1.06 1.41 10.77
CA PHE A 43 -2.13 2.05 11.53
C PHE A 43 -3.17 1.03 11.99
N SER A 44 -3.58 0.15 11.07
CA SER A 44 -4.52 -0.93 11.38
C SER A 44 -3.95 -1.87 12.44
N ARG A 45 -2.66 -2.21 12.38
CA ARG A 45 -1.98 -3.01 13.39
C ARG A 45 -2.00 -2.34 14.76
N GLN A 46 -1.75 -1.03 14.82
CA GLN A 46 -1.76 -0.28 16.07
C GLN A 46 -3.15 -0.27 16.71
N ILE A 47 -4.19 0.07 15.94
CA ILE A 47 -5.57 0.00 16.41
C ILE A 47 -5.91 -1.42 16.89
N ARG A 48 -5.59 -2.44 16.09
CA ARG A 48 -5.86 -3.85 16.42
C ARG A 48 -5.20 -4.32 17.72
N GLN A 49 -4.09 -3.72 18.14
CA GLN A 49 -3.42 -4.08 19.39
C GLN A 49 -4.10 -3.50 20.63
N GLU A 50 -4.84 -2.40 20.45
CA GLU A 50 -5.67 -1.78 21.49
C GLU A 50 -7.07 -2.40 21.54
N LEU A 51 -7.54 -3.01 20.45
CA LEU A 51 -8.82 -3.71 20.44
C LEU A 51 -8.76 -4.98 21.30
N THR A 52 -9.65 -5.04 22.28
CA THR A 52 -9.89 -6.19 23.15
C THR A 52 -11.08 -7.01 22.63
N ILE A 53 -11.02 -8.32 22.89
CA ILE A 53 -12.21 -9.17 22.87
C ILE A 53 -12.67 -9.33 24.31
N GLU A 54 -13.91 -8.94 24.57
CA GLU A 54 -14.58 -9.09 25.84
C GLU A 54 -15.26 -10.46 25.88
N VAL A 55 -14.82 -11.34 26.77
CA VAL A 55 -15.43 -12.65 27.00
C VAL A 55 -16.25 -12.58 28.28
N LEU A 56 -17.56 -12.39 28.14
CA LEU A 56 -18.49 -12.23 29.24
C LEU A 56 -18.71 -13.56 29.97
N LEU A 57 -18.64 -13.54 31.30
CA LEU A 57 -18.86 -14.70 32.15
C LEU A 57 -20.26 -14.71 32.74
N ASN A 58 -20.75 -15.91 33.06
CA ASN A 58 -21.97 -16.08 33.82
C ASN A 58 -21.71 -15.82 35.32
N ASP A 59 -22.67 -15.21 35.99
CA ASP A 59 -22.68 -14.98 37.44
C ASP A 59 -22.51 -16.23 38.29
N SER A 60 -22.83 -17.40 37.73
CA SER A 60 -22.79 -18.70 38.41
C SER A 60 -21.44 -19.43 38.27
N VAL A 61 -20.42 -18.79 37.69
CA VAL A 61 -19.12 -19.43 37.44
C VAL A 61 -18.35 -19.66 38.74
N THR A 62 -17.91 -20.91 38.94
CA THR A 62 -17.04 -21.25 40.06
C THR A 62 -15.61 -20.75 39.84
N ASN A 63 -14.87 -20.43 40.90
CA ASN A 63 -13.46 -20.00 40.81
C ASN A 63 -12.58 -21.00 40.03
N GLU A 64 -12.85 -22.29 40.16
CA GLU A 64 -12.12 -23.34 39.45
C GLU A 64 -12.39 -23.30 37.92
N GLN A 65 -13.65 -23.11 37.52
CA GLN A 65 -14.03 -22.94 36.11
C GLN A 65 -13.45 -21.64 35.54
N MET A 66 -13.47 -20.55 36.30
CA MET A 66 -12.89 -19.26 35.92
C MET A 66 -11.39 -19.39 35.63
N LEU A 67 -10.63 -20.01 36.55
CA LEU A 67 -9.19 -20.23 36.38
C LEU A 67 -8.88 -21.16 35.20
N ALA A 68 -9.68 -22.22 35.00
CA ALA A 68 -9.53 -23.14 33.86
C ALA A 68 -9.77 -22.44 32.52
N THR A 69 -10.81 -21.60 32.44
CA THR A 69 -11.13 -20.79 31.25
C THR A 69 -10.02 -19.77 30.99
N GLN A 70 -9.52 -19.08 32.02
CA GLN A 70 -8.39 -18.14 31.89
C GLN A 70 -7.12 -18.83 31.37
N ALA A 71 -6.79 -20.02 31.90
CA ALA A 71 -5.62 -20.78 31.45
C ALA A 71 -5.74 -21.19 29.97
N LYS A 72 -6.93 -21.64 29.53
CA LYS A 72 -7.18 -21.97 28.12
C LYS A 72 -7.05 -20.75 27.21
N LEU A 73 -7.60 -19.60 27.62
CA LEU A 73 -7.48 -18.36 26.84
C LEU A 73 -6.03 -17.89 26.74
N ARG A 74 -5.24 -18.02 27.82
CA ARG A 74 -3.81 -17.66 27.81
C ARG A 74 -2.94 -18.58 26.95
N GLN A 75 -3.31 -19.84 26.83
CA GLN A 75 -2.62 -20.81 25.97
C GLN A 75 -2.99 -20.68 24.49
N ALA A 76 -4.04 -19.91 24.17
CA ALA A 76 -4.50 -19.76 22.82
C ALA A 76 -3.48 -19.01 21.94
N PRO A 77 -3.25 -19.44 20.69
CA PRO A 77 -2.22 -18.85 19.82
C PRO A 77 -2.53 -17.39 19.47
N TYR A 78 -3.81 -17.00 19.45
CA TYR A 78 -4.28 -15.65 19.16
C TYR A 78 -4.15 -14.67 20.33
N ALA A 79 -4.05 -15.17 21.57
CA ALA A 79 -3.99 -14.33 22.76
C ALA A 79 -2.57 -13.78 23.00
N ARG A 80 -2.49 -12.48 23.26
CA ARG A 80 -1.27 -11.78 23.71
C ARG A 80 -1.29 -11.61 25.22
N LEU A 81 -2.43 -11.15 25.76
CA LEU A 81 -2.68 -10.92 27.18
C LEU A 81 -4.14 -11.27 27.47
N VAL A 82 -4.39 -11.80 28.66
CA VAL A 82 -5.74 -12.07 29.17
C VAL A 82 -5.83 -11.46 30.56
N ASP A 83 -6.57 -10.35 30.67
CA ASP A 83 -6.88 -9.71 31.96
C ASP A 83 -8.27 -10.13 32.44
N TYR A 84 -8.43 -10.25 33.75
CA TYR A 84 -9.72 -10.56 34.37
C TYR A 84 -10.28 -9.29 34.98
N ILE A 85 -11.48 -8.91 34.54
CA ILE A 85 -12.18 -7.75 35.04
C ILE A 85 -13.34 -8.24 35.89
N SER A 86 -13.28 -7.96 37.19
CA SER A 86 -14.39 -8.24 38.11
C SER A 86 -15.53 -7.25 37.86
N LYS A 87 -16.73 -7.63 38.27
CA LYS A 87 -17.93 -6.78 38.18
C LYS A 87 -17.69 -5.37 38.73
N GLU A 88 -17.08 -5.29 39.91
CA GLU A 88 -16.79 -4.03 40.60
C GLU A 88 -15.70 -3.21 39.90
N ARG A 89 -14.75 -3.87 39.22
CA ARG A 89 -13.73 -3.17 38.43
C ARG A 89 -14.33 -2.65 37.13
N GLY A 90 -15.10 -3.46 36.41
CA GLY A 90 -15.74 -3.08 35.16
C GLY A 90 -16.72 -1.92 35.33
N THR A 91 -17.52 -1.90 36.41
CA THR A 91 -18.40 -0.76 36.70
C THR A 91 -17.62 0.52 36.99
N ARG A 92 -16.51 0.45 37.73
CA ARG A 92 -15.66 1.61 38.00
C ARG A 92 -15.01 2.16 36.73
N GLU A 93 -14.50 1.28 35.87
CA GLU A 93 -13.88 1.67 34.60
C GLU A 93 -14.91 2.28 33.62
N MET A 94 -16.11 1.71 33.53
CA MET A 94 -17.21 2.23 32.71
C MET A 94 -17.70 3.61 33.22
N ASN A 95 -17.85 3.78 34.53
CA ASN A 95 -18.24 5.07 35.13
C ASN A 95 -17.21 6.17 34.81
N ALA A 96 -15.92 5.84 34.90
CA ALA A 96 -14.85 6.76 34.55
C ALA A 96 -14.86 7.13 33.05
N ALA A 97 -15.15 6.17 32.17
CA ALA A 97 -15.20 6.39 30.72
C ALA A 97 -16.41 7.25 30.29
N LEU A 98 -17.57 7.03 30.90
CA LEU A 98 -18.82 7.74 30.55
C LEU A 98 -19.02 9.05 31.31
N GLN A 99 -18.16 9.39 32.28
CA GLN A 99 -18.36 10.50 33.22
C GLN A 99 -19.75 10.42 33.90
N GLY A 100 -20.24 9.20 34.14
CA GLY A 100 -21.57 8.90 34.69
C GLY A 100 -21.48 8.12 35.99
N ASP A 101 -22.64 7.83 36.59
CA ASP A 101 -22.73 7.17 37.89
C ASP A 101 -23.69 5.97 37.82
N LEU A 102 -23.25 4.88 37.19
CA LEU A 102 -24.05 3.65 37.02
C LEU A 102 -24.26 2.89 38.33
N GLU A 103 -23.47 3.18 39.37
CA GLU A 103 -23.57 2.52 40.68
C GLU A 103 -24.78 3.01 41.49
N THR A 104 -25.23 4.26 41.29
CA THR A 104 -26.35 4.85 42.02
C THR A 104 -27.71 4.56 41.37
N ASP A 105 -27.75 4.39 40.04
CA ASP A 105 -28.98 4.08 39.29
C ASP A 105 -29.41 2.60 39.38
N PHE A 106 -28.48 1.67 39.61
CA PHE A 106 -28.78 0.24 39.77
C PHE A 106 -28.75 -0.16 41.24
N LEU A 107 -29.93 -0.41 41.82
CA LEU A 107 -30.19 -0.76 43.23
C LEU A 107 -29.34 -1.94 43.77
N GLY A 108 -28.09 -1.69 44.12
CA GLY A 108 -27.23 -2.57 44.91
C GLY A 108 -26.47 -3.68 44.16
N GLY A 109 -26.39 -3.62 42.83
CA GLY A 109 -25.63 -4.59 42.03
C GLY A 109 -24.91 -3.97 40.84
N SER A 110 -23.72 -4.48 40.52
CA SER A 110 -22.96 -4.05 39.34
C SER A 110 -23.70 -4.44 38.05
N PRO A 111 -23.99 -3.49 37.14
CA PRO A 111 -24.66 -3.79 35.87
C PRO A 111 -23.72 -4.43 34.83
N ILE A 112 -22.42 -4.49 35.11
CA ILE A 112 -21.41 -5.03 34.21
C ILE A 112 -21.06 -6.46 34.66
N PRO A 113 -21.21 -7.49 33.80
CA PRO A 113 -20.82 -8.85 34.15
C PRO A 113 -19.30 -8.95 34.38
N ALA A 114 -18.86 -10.00 35.06
CA ALA A 114 -17.43 -10.31 35.09
C ALA A 114 -17.00 -10.76 33.69
N GLU A 115 -15.80 -10.37 33.26
CA GLU A 115 -15.32 -10.68 31.91
C GLU A 115 -13.82 -10.92 31.85
N PHE A 116 -13.39 -11.58 30.77
CA PHE A 116 -12.00 -11.59 30.38
C PHE A 116 -11.76 -10.67 29.19
N GLU A 117 -10.87 -9.70 29.36
CA GLU A 117 -10.34 -8.92 28.25
C GLU A 117 -9.18 -9.68 27.60
N VAL A 118 -9.41 -10.16 26.39
CA VAL A 118 -8.40 -10.85 25.60
C VAL A 118 -7.81 -9.88 24.59
N TYR A 119 -6.57 -9.47 24.83
CA TYR A 119 -5.79 -8.68 23.89
C TYR A 119 -5.25 -9.60 22.81
N LEU A 120 -5.59 -9.34 21.56
CA LEU A 120 -5.17 -10.16 20.44
C LEU A 120 -3.75 -9.83 19.97
N LYS A 121 -3.09 -10.82 19.38
CA LYS A 121 -1.94 -10.58 18.51
C LYS A 121 -2.43 -9.96 17.20
N ALA A 122 -1.67 -9.00 16.67
CA ALA A 122 -2.02 -8.25 15.46
C ALA A 122 -2.41 -9.14 14.26
N ASP A 123 -1.72 -10.26 14.07
CA ASP A 123 -1.96 -11.16 12.94
C ASP A 123 -3.32 -11.90 13.04
N TYR A 124 -3.85 -12.04 14.25
CA TYR A 124 -5.12 -12.72 14.55
C TYR A 124 -6.28 -11.72 14.80
N ALA A 125 -5.99 -10.42 14.79
CA ALA A 125 -6.95 -9.35 15.02
C ALA A 125 -7.64 -8.92 13.71
N ASN A 126 -8.07 -9.89 12.90
CA ASN A 126 -8.87 -9.66 11.68
C ASN A 126 -10.24 -10.34 11.84
N LEU A 127 -11.24 -9.84 11.11
CA LEU A 127 -12.62 -10.27 11.32
C LEU A 127 -12.82 -11.77 11.05
N ASP A 128 -12.15 -12.30 10.03
CA ASP A 128 -12.23 -13.71 9.63
C ASP A 128 -11.62 -14.65 10.68
N SER A 129 -10.51 -14.23 11.30
CA SER A 129 -9.86 -14.98 12.37
C SER A 129 -10.76 -15.00 13.60
N ILE A 130 -11.35 -13.86 13.97
CA ILE A 130 -12.28 -13.80 15.11
C ILE A 130 -13.49 -14.71 14.88
N ALA A 131 -14.09 -14.64 13.69
CA ALA A 131 -15.20 -15.53 13.34
C ALA A 131 -14.82 -17.02 13.39
N HIS A 132 -13.54 -17.35 13.18
CA HIS A 132 -13.05 -18.73 13.27
C HIS A 132 -12.93 -19.24 14.72
N TYR A 133 -12.42 -18.44 15.66
CA TYR A 133 -12.23 -18.88 17.05
C TYR A 133 -13.36 -18.51 18.00
N GLU A 134 -14.21 -17.54 17.66
CA GLU A 134 -15.39 -17.14 18.45
C GLU A 134 -16.25 -18.35 18.89
N PRO A 135 -16.58 -19.34 18.03
CA PRO A 135 -17.36 -20.50 18.45
C PRO A 135 -16.65 -21.35 19.51
N SER A 136 -15.32 -21.47 19.41
CA SER A 136 -14.52 -22.25 20.37
C SER A 136 -14.41 -21.56 21.73
N VAL A 137 -14.41 -20.22 21.75
CA VAL A 137 -14.41 -19.42 22.97
C VAL A 137 -15.80 -19.45 23.63
N ARG A 138 -16.87 -19.32 22.85
CA ARG A 138 -18.25 -19.43 23.35
C ARG A 138 -18.59 -20.81 23.91
N ALA A 139 -17.92 -21.86 23.43
CA ALA A 139 -18.08 -23.22 23.95
C ALA A 139 -17.39 -23.46 25.30
N LEU A 140 -16.62 -22.50 25.82
CA LEU A 140 -15.94 -22.65 27.11
C LEU A 140 -16.95 -22.59 28.28
N PRO A 141 -16.74 -23.39 29.34
CA PRO A 141 -17.62 -23.38 30.50
C PRO A 141 -17.66 -22.00 31.14
N GLY A 142 -18.86 -21.49 31.37
CA GLY A 142 -19.06 -20.21 32.04
C GLY A 142 -19.02 -18.98 31.16
N VAL A 143 -18.76 -19.12 29.85
CA VAL A 143 -18.83 -18.00 28.89
C VAL A 143 -20.27 -17.81 28.43
N THR A 144 -20.78 -16.59 28.59
CA THR A 144 -22.14 -16.20 28.17
C THR A 144 -22.12 -15.64 26.75
N ASP A 145 -21.19 -14.71 26.49
CA ASP A 145 -21.08 -14.05 25.19
C ASP A 145 -19.65 -13.56 24.93
N VAL A 146 -19.37 -13.21 23.68
CA VAL A 146 -18.09 -12.68 23.21
C VAL A 146 -18.35 -11.41 22.41
N ILE A 147 -17.96 -10.27 22.97
CA ILE A 147 -18.15 -8.94 22.38
C ILE A 147 -16.83 -8.46 21.80
N TYR A 148 -16.89 -7.87 20.61
CA TYR A 148 -15.73 -7.22 20.00
C TYR A 148 -16.16 -6.16 18.98
N PRO A 149 -15.34 -5.13 18.71
CA PRO A 149 -15.69 -4.03 17.79
C PRO A 149 -15.67 -4.44 16.30
N ARG A 150 -16.70 -5.19 15.86
CA ARG A 150 -16.83 -5.72 14.49
C ARG A 150 -16.76 -4.63 13.43
N ASP A 151 -17.42 -3.49 13.65
CA ASP A 151 -17.51 -2.42 12.66
C ASP A 151 -16.16 -1.77 12.40
N VAL A 152 -15.40 -1.47 13.46
CA VAL A 152 -14.07 -0.84 13.35
C VAL A 152 -13.10 -1.77 12.64
N MET A 153 -13.06 -3.05 13.04
CA MET A 153 -12.21 -4.06 12.40
C MET A 153 -12.60 -4.30 10.94
N GLY A 154 -13.89 -4.46 10.67
CA GLY A 154 -14.41 -4.69 9.32
C GLY A 154 -14.17 -3.50 8.39
N ASN A 155 -14.27 -2.28 8.90
CA ASN A 155 -13.97 -1.07 8.12
C ASN A 155 -12.49 -0.99 7.76
N LEU A 156 -11.58 -1.36 8.67
CA LEU A 156 -10.14 -1.41 8.38
C LEU A 156 -9.80 -2.49 7.35
N ASP A 157 -10.34 -3.70 7.52
CA ASP A 157 -10.11 -4.84 6.63
C ASP A 157 -10.62 -4.58 5.20
N ARG A 158 -11.68 -3.77 5.03
CA ARG A 158 -12.26 -3.45 3.72
C ARG A 158 -11.68 -2.19 3.09
N THR A 159 -11.47 -1.12 3.86
CA THR A 159 -11.14 0.20 3.31
C THR A 159 -9.73 0.25 2.72
N ILE A 160 -8.74 -0.29 3.43
CA ILE A 160 -7.34 -0.28 2.99
C ILE A 160 -7.17 -0.96 1.61
N PRO A 161 -7.64 -2.21 1.39
CA PRO A 161 -7.49 -2.85 0.09
C PRO A 161 -8.34 -2.20 -1.00
N ILE A 162 -9.54 -1.70 -0.70
CA ILE A 162 -10.39 -1.02 -1.71
C ILE A 162 -9.72 0.26 -2.20
N VAL A 163 -9.25 1.12 -1.30
CA VAL A 163 -8.57 2.36 -1.68
C VAL A 163 -7.27 2.06 -2.40
N GLY A 164 -6.50 1.08 -1.92
CA GLY A 164 -5.29 0.60 -2.61
C GLY A 164 -5.58 0.13 -4.04
N ALA A 165 -6.66 -0.64 -4.25
CA ALA A 165 -7.09 -1.12 -5.56
C ALA A 165 -7.52 0.03 -6.49
N VAL A 166 -8.29 1.00 -5.99
CA VAL A 166 -8.69 2.18 -6.77
C VAL A 166 -7.46 2.96 -7.24
N LEU A 167 -6.51 3.23 -6.34
CA LEU A 167 -5.27 3.93 -6.69
C LEU A 167 -4.43 3.14 -7.70
N LEU A 168 -4.39 1.80 -7.59
CA LEU A 168 -3.70 0.93 -8.54
C LEU A 168 -4.35 1.01 -9.93
N VAL A 169 -5.68 0.98 -10.02
CA VAL A 169 -6.41 1.14 -11.29
C VAL A 169 -6.06 2.46 -11.96
N VAL A 170 -6.05 3.55 -11.20
CA VAL A 170 -5.67 4.88 -11.73
C VAL A 170 -4.20 4.87 -12.20
N ALA A 171 -3.29 4.22 -11.48
CA ALA A 171 -1.90 4.05 -11.90
C ALA A 171 -1.77 3.21 -13.19
N GLY A 172 -2.59 2.18 -13.36
CA GLY A 172 -2.68 1.40 -14.59
C GLY A 172 -3.11 2.26 -15.79
N LEU A 173 -4.14 3.10 -15.63
CA LEU A 173 -4.60 4.02 -16.67
C LEU A 173 -3.52 5.04 -17.07
N LEU A 174 -2.85 5.64 -16.10
CA LEU A 174 -1.73 6.56 -16.33
C LEU A 174 -0.53 5.87 -16.99
N THR A 175 -0.31 4.59 -16.70
CA THR A 175 0.71 3.76 -17.36
C THR A 175 0.38 3.59 -18.85
N LEU A 176 -0.89 3.38 -19.21
CA LEU A 176 -1.32 3.33 -20.61
C LEU A 176 -1.12 4.67 -21.33
N VAL A 177 -1.39 5.79 -20.67
CA VAL A 177 -1.11 7.13 -21.21
C VAL A 177 0.39 7.28 -21.45
N SER A 178 1.22 6.95 -20.46
CA SER A 178 2.67 7.03 -20.58
C SER A 178 3.21 6.11 -21.68
N PHE A 179 2.66 4.91 -21.83
CA PHE A 179 2.97 3.99 -22.93
C PHE A 179 2.65 4.62 -24.29
N SER A 180 1.48 5.26 -24.45
CA SER A 180 1.10 5.95 -25.68
C SER A 180 2.08 7.09 -26.02
N LEU A 181 2.50 7.87 -25.02
CA LEU A 181 3.50 8.93 -25.19
C LEU A 181 4.85 8.37 -25.62
N ILE A 182 5.34 7.31 -24.96
CA ILE A 182 6.57 6.60 -25.33
C ILE A 182 6.47 6.09 -26.76
N ASN A 183 5.34 5.50 -27.15
CA ASN A 183 5.09 5.00 -28.50
C ASN A 183 5.22 6.11 -29.56
N ASN A 184 4.61 7.26 -29.30
CA ASN A 184 4.68 8.41 -30.19
C ASN A 184 6.12 8.95 -30.33
N ILE A 185 6.88 8.98 -29.24
CA ILE A 185 8.28 9.43 -29.27
C ILE A 185 9.17 8.46 -30.02
N VAL A 186 9.02 7.16 -29.76
CA VAL A 186 9.78 6.13 -30.47
C VAL A 186 9.50 6.23 -31.97
N ARG A 187 8.24 6.37 -32.37
CA ARG A 187 7.87 6.59 -33.78
C ARG A 187 8.54 7.83 -34.37
N MET A 188 8.50 8.96 -33.67
CA MET A 188 9.15 10.20 -34.13
C MET A 188 10.67 10.03 -34.24
N ASN A 189 11.33 9.39 -33.27
CA ASN A 189 12.78 9.18 -33.29
C ASN A 189 13.22 8.19 -34.38
N ILE A 190 12.43 7.13 -34.62
CA ILE A 190 12.65 6.19 -35.73
C ILE A 190 12.47 6.89 -37.09
N TYR A 191 11.50 7.81 -37.20
CA TYR A 191 11.33 8.61 -38.41
C TYR A 191 12.49 9.59 -38.62
N ALA A 192 12.95 10.26 -37.56
CA ALA A 192 14.05 11.20 -37.60
C ALA A 192 15.38 10.54 -38.01
N ASN A 193 15.62 9.30 -37.56
CA ASN A 193 16.84 8.53 -37.81
C ASN A 193 16.69 7.47 -38.92
N ARG A 194 15.66 7.59 -39.78
CA ARG A 194 15.33 6.57 -40.80
C ARG A 194 16.51 6.23 -41.72
N TYR A 195 17.33 7.22 -42.11
CA TYR A 195 18.48 7.02 -43.00
C TYR A 195 19.58 6.21 -42.31
N SER A 196 19.91 6.54 -41.07
CA SER A 196 20.89 5.78 -40.28
C SER A 196 20.44 4.35 -40.04
N ILE A 197 19.15 4.13 -39.74
CA ILE A 197 18.59 2.78 -39.61
C ILE A 197 18.69 2.00 -40.92
N HIS A 198 18.44 2.65 -42.06
CA HIS A 198 18.57 2.02 -43.37
C HIS A 198 20.02 1.59 -43.66
N THR A 199 21.00 2.47 -43.40
CA THR A 199 22.42 2.13 -43.56
C THR A 199 22.84 0.99 -42.62
N MET A 200 22.38 0.98 -41.37
CA MET A 200 22.65 -0.12 -40.42
C MET A 200 22.10 -1.45 -40.93
N LYS A 201 20.91 -1.45 -41.57
CA LYS A 201 20.35 -2.66 -42.17
C LYS A 201 21.18 -3.17 -43.36
N LEU A 202 21.68 -2.28 -44.22
CA LEU A 202 22.51 -2.65 -45.37
C LEU A 202 23.83 -3.31 -44.98
N VAL A 203 24.39 -2.94 -43.83
CA VAL A 203 25.63 -3.52 -43.29
C VAL A 203 25.36 -4.80 -42.44
N GLY A 204 24.11 -5.26 -42.39
CA GLY A 204 23.74 -6.50 -41.68
C GLY A 204 23.67 -6.35 -40.15
N ALA A 205 23.47 -5.14 -39.62
CA ALA A 205 23.37 -4.93 -38.18
C ALA A 205 22.19 -5.71 -37.57
N SER A 206 22.44 -6.37 -36.44
CA SER A 206 21.41 -7.14 -35.73
C SER A 206 20.29 -6.24 -35.20
N TRP A 207 19.07 -6.79 -35.08
CA TRP A 207 17.91 -6.07 -34.55
C TRP A 207 18.14 -5.48 -33.15
N GLY A 208 18.92 -6.17 -32.31
CA GLY A 208 19.32 -5.67 -31.00
C GLY A 208 20.17 -4.40 -31.09
N PHE A 209 21.12 -4.33 -32.04
CA PHE A 209 21.97 -3.17 -32.24
C PHE A 209 21.16 -1.92 -32.63
N ILE A 210 20.14 -2.08 -33.49
CA ILE A 210 19.24 -0.99 -33.89
C ILE A 210 18.35 -0.51 -32.71
N ARG A 211 17.99 -1.41 -31.79
CA ARG A 211 17.10 -1.12 -30.64
C ARG A 211 17.80 -0.42 -29.47
N ARG A 212 19.06 -0.77 -29.22
CA ARG A 212 19.87 -0.25 -28.09
C ARG A 212 19.74 1.26 -27.84
N PRO A 213 19.88 2.17 -28.83
CA PRO A 213 19.82 3.61 -28.56
C PRO A 213 18.45 4.07 -28.06
N PHE A 214 17.36 3.43 -28.50
CA PHE A 214 16.01 3.76 -28.08
C PHE A 214 15.71 3.27 -26.65
N ILE A 215 16.15 2.04 -26.34
CA ILE A 215 16.02 1.49 -24.98
C ILE A 215 16.86 2.31 -24.00
N TRP A 216 18.07 2.72 -24.39
CA TRP A 216 18.92 3.58 -23.56
C TRP A 216 18.33 4.97 -23.33
N GLN A 217 17.57 5.50 -24.29
CA GLN A 217 16.84 6.75 -24.09
C GLN A 217 15.70 6.56 -23.08
N ALA A 218 14.94 5.47 -23.18
CA ALA A 218 13.86 5.16 -22.25
C ALA A 218 14.36 4.92 -20.83
N PHE A 219 15.47 4.18 -20.68
CA PHE A 219 16.15 3.98 -19.40
C PHE A 219 16.48 5.30 -18.71
N ARG A 220 17.09 6.26 -19.44
CA ARG A 220 17.41 7.57 -18.87
C ARG A 220 16.15 8.33 -18.44
N ILE A 221 15.09 8.29 -19.25
CA ILE A 221 13.81 8.92 -18.90
C ILE A 221 13.24 8.29 -17.62
N GLY A 222 13.23 6.95 -17.52
CA GLY A 222 12.77 6.23 -16.33
C GLY A 222 13.60 6.54 -15.09
N LEU A 223 14.93 6.60 -15.23
CA LEU A 223 15.83 6.95 -14.13
C LEU A 223 15.58 8.38 -13.63
N PHE A 224 15.49 9.37 -14.53
CA PHE A 224 15.18 10.75 -14.14
C PHE A 224 13.77 10.87 -13.54
N ALA A 225 12.79 10.16 -14.10
CA ALA A 225 11.43 10.14 -13.57
C ALA A 225 11.39 9.53 -12.16
N ALA A 226 12.13 8.45 -11.91
CA ALA A 226 12.24 7.81 -10.60
C ALA A 226 12.94 8.71 -9.58
N ILE A 227 14.02 9.40 -9.96
CA ILE A 227 14.68 10.38 -9.08
C ILE A 227 13.72 11.53 -8.71
N LEU A 228 12.98 12.06 -9.69
CA LEU A 228 12.00 13.12 -9.43
C LEU A 228 10.84 12.64 -8.56
N ALA A 229 10.30 11.45 -8.83
CA ALA A 229 9.21 10.86 -8.06
C ALA A 229 9.65 10.53 -6.62
N GLY A 230 10.81 9.90 -6.48
CA GLY A 230 11.43 9.58 -5.18
C GLY A 230 11.81 10.84 -4.40
N GLY A 231 12.33 11.88 -5.06
CA GLY A 231 12.60 13.16 -4.42
C GLY A 231 11.33 13.86 -3.95
N LEU A 232 10.25 13.82 -4.74
CA LEU A 232 8.97 14.40 -4.38
C LEU A 232 8.34 13.66 -3.19
N LEU A 233 8.18 12.34 -3.29
CA LEU A 233 7.58 11.53 -2.23
C LEU A 233 8.44 11.47 -0.98
N GLY A 234 9.75 11.27 -1.13
CA GLY A 234 10.70 11.29 -0.02
C GLY A 234 10.76 12.66 0.64
N GLY A 235 10.72 13.74 -0.13
CA GLY A 235 10.61 15.10 0.41
C GLY A 235 9.32 15.31 1.20
N THR A 236 8.18 14.81 0.70
CA THR A 236 6.91 14.85 1.42
C THR A 236 6.96 14.06 2.73
N LEU A 237 7.51 12.84 2.72
CA LEU A 237 7.64 12.03 3.94
C LEU A 237 8.57 12.67 4.96
N TYR A 238 9.72 13.17 4.51
CA TYR A 238 10.67 13.87 5.37
C TYR A 238 10.03 15.12 5.99
N TYR A 239 9.31 15.91 5.19
CA TYR A 239 8.59 17.07 5.69
C TYR A 239 7.49 16.67 6.68
N LEU A 240 6.77 15.58 6.45
CA LEU A 240 5.74 15.10 7.37
C LEU A 240 6.32 14.59 8.69
N GLN A 241 7.48 13.93 8.66
CA GLN A 241 8.14 13.38 9.86
C GLN A 241 8.89 14.41 10.69
N PHE A 242 9.49 15.43 10.05
CA PHE A 242 10.39 16.38 10.72
C PHE A 242 9.94 17.84 10.66
N GLY A 243 8.96 18.18 9.81
CA GLY A 243 8.54 19.55 9.55
C GLY A 243 7.46 20.09 10.50
N THR A 244 6.77 19.24 11.26
CA THR A 244 5.67 19.66 12.16
C THR A 244 6.11 20.09 13.56
N GLY A 245 7.42 20.07 13.86
CA GLY A 245 7.97 20.50 15.15
C GLY A 245 7.79 19.43 16.22
N GLU A 246 8.92 18.82 16.64
CA GLU A 246 9.00 17.52 17.34
C GLU A 246 8.39 16.41 16.49
N GLY A 247 9.24 15.57 15.88
CA GLY A 247 8.78 14.54 14.96
C GLY A 247 7.71 13.69 15.61
N ASP A 248 6.49 13.81 15.10
CA ASP A 248 5.30 13.23 15.71
C ASP A 248 5.56 11.73 15.93
N ILE A 249 5.66 11.32 17.20
CA ILE A 249 6.05 9.96 17.59
C ILE A 249 5.12 8.96 16.89
N TYR A 250 3.85 9.34 16.71
CA TYR A 250 2.85 8.55 15.99
C TYR A 250 3.20 8.39 14.50
N LEU A 251 3.66 9.45 13.81
CA LEU A 251 4.06 9.35 12.40
C LEU A 251 5.36 8.55 12.19
N ASN A 252 6.30 8.62 13.12
CA ASN A 252 7.52 7.81 13.08
C ASN A 252 7.25 6.32 13.32
N GLN A 253 6.23 6.00 14.12
CA GLN A 253 5.79 4.62 14.33
C GLN A 253 5.05 4.06 13.09
N LEU A 254 4.34 4.92 12.35
CA LEU A 254 3.62 4.56 11.13
C LEU A 254 4.53 4.44 9.90
N VAL A 255 5.51 5.33 9.76
CA VAL A 255 6.45 5.39 8.63
C VAL A 255 7.79 4.82 9.08
N THR A 256 7.87 3.49 9.10
CA THR A 256 9.08 2.76 9.49
C THR A 256 10.15 2.81 8.39
N PRO A 257 11.43 2.49 8.71
CA PRO A 257 12.48 2.36 7.70
C PRO A 257 12.14 1.35 6.59
N GLU A 258 11.35 0.31 6.92
CA GLU A 258 10.86 -0.66 5.94
C GLU A 258 9.94 -0.01 4.91
N VAL A 259 9.04 0.89 5.34
CA VAL A 259 8.15 1.65 4.46
C VAL A 259 8.95 2.54 3.51
N TRP A 260 10.00 3.20 4.02
CA TRP A 260 10.91 4.02 3.22
C TRP A 260 11.62 3.18 2.14
N ILE A 261 12.22 2.06 2.54
CA ILE A 261 12.96 1.17 1.64
C ILE A 261 12.02 0.56 0.60
N ALA A 262 10.85 0.07 1.01
CA ALA A 262 9.86 -0.51 0.11
C ALA A 262 9.37 0.51 -0.92
N THR A 263 9.03 1.73 -0.48
CA THR A 263 8.54 2.79 -1.37
C THR A 263 9.61 3.21 -2.38
N MET A 264 10.83 3.49 -1.92
CA MET A 264 11.93 3.87 -2.82
C MET A 264 12.30 2.73 -3.75
N GLY A 265 12.38 1.50 -3.22
CA GLY A 265 12.65 0.30 -4.00
C GLY A 265 11.66 0.13 -5.14
N VAL A 266 10.36 0.22 -4.86
CA VAL A 266 9.30 0.12 -5.88
C VAL A 266 9.42 1.24 -6.92
N ILE A 267 9.62 2.49 -6.51
CA ILE A 267 9.73 3.63 -7.45
C ILE A 267 10.89 3.43 -8.44
N PHE A 268 12.08 3.05 -7.94
CA PHE A 268 13.26 2.88 -8.78
C PHE A 268 13.15 1.62 -9.66
N VAL A 269 12.77 0.49 -9.07
CA VAL A 269 12.67 -0.78 -9.80
C VAL A 269 11.55 -0.71 -10.84
N CYS A 270 10.33 -0.33 -10.46
CA CYS A 270 9.22 -0.22 -11.39
C CYS A 270 9.45 0.89 -12.42
N GLY A 271 10.03 2.03 -12.03
CA GLY A 271 10.36 3.12 -12.95
C GLY A 271 11.27 2.70 -14.09
N ILE A 272 12.31 1.94 -13.77
CA ILE A 272 13.24 1.42 -14.77
C ILE A 272 12.59 0.31 -15.59
N LEU A 273 11.96 -0.67 -14.93
CA LEU A 273 11.39 -1.83 -15.62
C LEU A 273 10.23 -1.46 -16.55
N ILE A 274 9.27 -0.66 -16.07
CA ILE A 274 8.09 -0.24 -16.85
C ILE A 274 8.54 0.56 -18.07
N THR A 275 9.49 1.50 -17.92
CA THR A 275 9.92 2.33 -19.04
C THR A 275 10.72 1.54 -20.08
N ILE A 276 11.59 0.63 -19.67
CA ILE A 276 12.30 -0.29 -20.57
C ILE A 276 11.30 -1.19 -21.30
N TRP A 277 10.35 -1.78 -20.58
CA TRP A 277 9.35 -2.68 -21.13
C TRP A 277 8.47 -1.99 -22.17
N CYS A 278 7.93 -0.81 -21.83
CA CYS A 278 7.15 0.03 -22.74
C CYS A 278 7.94 0.39 -24.00
N ALA A 279 9.21 0.79 -23.86
CA ALA A 279 10.06 1.13 -24.99
C ALA A 279 10.39 -0.09 -25.85
N TYR A 280 10.66 -1.24 -25.24
CA TYR A 280 10.94 -2.49 -25.94
C TYR A 280 9.76 -2.90 -26.83
N ILE A 281 8.54 -2.93 -26.28
CA ILE A 281 7.32 -3.26 -27.03
C ILE A 281 7.12 -2.28 -28.19
N SER A 282 7.24 -0.98 -27.91
CA SER A 282 7.04 0.08 -28.89
C SER A 282 8.03 -0.02 -30.06
N VAL A 283 9.32 -0.20 -29.77
CA VAL A 283 10.36 -0.31 -30.80
C VAL A 283 10.17 -1.59 -31.61
N ASN A 284 9.87 -2.73 -30.97
CA ASN A 284 9.65 -4.01 -31.65
C ASN A 284 8.49 -3.90 -32.65
N ARG A 285 7.37 -3.32 -32.21
CA ARG A 285 6.20 -3.07 -33.07
C ARG A 285 6.55 -2.18 -34.27
N GLN A 286 7.27 -1.08 -34.05
CA GLN A 286 7.55 -0.11 -35.09
C GLN A 286 8.62 -0.58 -36.11
N LEU A 287 9.56 -1.43 -35.68
CA LEU A 287 10.56 -2.03 -36.56
C LEU A 287 9.96 -3.15 -37.44
N ASN A 288 9.08 -3.99 -36.88
CA ASN A 288 8.42 -5.07 -37.61
C ASN A 288 7.47 -4.56 -38.71
N LEU A 289 6.72 -3.48 -38.45
CA LEU A 289 5.84 -2.88 -39.45
C LEU A 289 6.60 -2.42 -40.70
N ARG A 290 7.80 -1.85 -40.52
CA ARG A 290 8.62 -1.37 -41.65
C ARG A 290 9.28 -2.47 -42.47
N THR A 291 9.42 -3.69 -41.95
CA THR A 291 9.88 -4.82 -42.77
C THR A 291 8.78 -5.36 -43.66
N ALA A 292 7.53 -5.37 -43.18
CA ALA A 292 6.39 -5.80 -43.98
C ALA A 292 6.18 -4.89 -45.21
N ASP A 293 6.35 -3.57 -45.03
CA ASP A 293 6.17 -2.59 -46.11
C ASP A 293 7.30 -2.62 -47.18
N VAL A 294 8.44 -3.25 -46.91
CA VAL A 294 9.57 -3.35 -47.86
C VAL A 294 9.42 -4.53 -48.82
N TYR A 295 8.60 -5.53 -48.47
CA TYR A 295 8.31 -6.67 -49.36
C TYR A 295 7.04 -6.47 -50.21
N LEU A 296 6.32 -5.36 -50.03
CA LEU A 296 5.09 -5.03 -50.75
C LEU A 296 5.27 -3.89 -51.77
N LYS A 297 6.49 -3.59 -52.21
CA LYS A 297 6.73 -2.62 -53.28
C LYS A 297 7.87 -2.99 -54.19
#